data_AF-A0A960XNN7-F1
#
_entry.id   AF-A0A960XNN7-F1
#
_cell.length_a   1.000
_cell.length_b   1.000
_cell.length_c   1.000
_cell.angle_alpha   90.00
_cell.angle_beta   90.00
_cell.angle_gamma   90.00
#
_symmetry.space_group_name_H-M   'P 1'
#
loop_
_entity.id
_entity.type
_entity.pdbx_description
1 polymer ?
#
loop_
_entity_poly.entity_id
_entity_poly.type
_entity_poly.pdbx_seq_one_letter_code
_entity_poly.pdbx_strand_id
1 'polypeptide(L)'
;MKRILFALICSLAIMNTQGASRDADWKAVTEAAEKGLPRTAVERLQPIIDQCLAEKAWAEAVKAIALRLTYEGQVEGNKPEEKITRMADEISKAPPEIVPILTAVQAHWYWQYFQQNRWRFMRRTATAEAPGNDFTTWDL
;
A
#
# COMPACT_ATOMS: atom_id res chain seq x y z
N MET A 1 -28.74 17.82 51.59
CA MET A 1 -27.36 17.94 51.06
C MET A 1 -27.23 17.02 49.85
N LYS A 2 -26.76 17.60 48.75
CA LYS A 2 -26.73 17.05 47.38
C LYS A 2 -25.78 15.85 47.25
N ARG A 3 -26.21 14.78 46.55
CA ARG A 3 -25.32 13.95 45.72
C ARG A 3 -26.05 13.61 44.42
N ILE A 4 -25.62 14.31 43.37
CA ILE A 4 -26.19 14.27 42.02
C ILE A 4 -25.56 13.10 41.26
N LEU A 5 -26.44 12.27 40.70
CA LEU A 5 -26.23 11.32 39.62
C LEU A 5 -25.56 12.03 38.42
N PHE A 6 -24.51 11.47 37.81
CA PHE A 6 -24.30 11.60 36.36
C PHE A 6 -23.32 10.53 35.87
N ALA A 7 -23.85 9.45 35.28
CA ALA A 7 -23.10 8.51 34.47
C ALA A 7 -23.09 9.04 33.03
N LEU A 8 -21.92 9.38 32.49
CA LEU A 8 -21.75 9.77 31.10
C LEU A 8 -21.09 8.62 30.35
N ILE A 9 -21.91 7.74 29.77
CA ILE A 9 -21.49 6.72 28.82
C ILE A 9 -21.35 7.43 27.46
N CYS A 10 -20.12 7.75 27.07
CA CYS A 10 -19.82 8.16 25.69
C CYS A 10 -19.83 6.92 24.80
N SER A 11 -21.00 6.63 24.19
CA SER A 11 -21.09 5.69 23.07
C SER A 11 -20.43 6.31 21.85
N LEU A 12 -19.18 5.92 21.58
CA LEU A 12 -18.52 6.17 20.31
C LEU A 12 -19.23 5.33 19.24
N ALA A 13 -20.22 5.91 18.57
CA ALA A 13 -20.77 5.32 17.35
C ALA A 13 -19.69 5.45 16.27
N ILE A 14 -18.92 4.36 16.07
CA ILE A 14 -18.09 4.22 14.88
C ILE A 14 -19.07 4.10 13.72
N MET A 15 -19.35 5.23 13.07
CA MET A 15 -20.04 5.22 11.78
C MET A 15 -19.09 4.54 10.80
N ASN A 16 -19.23 3.23 10.65
CA ASN A 16 -18.66 2.51 9.52
C ASN A 16 -19.37 3.06 8.27
N THR A 17 -18.79 4.07 7.65
CA THR A 17 -19.04 4.44 6.27
C THR A 17 -18.54 3.29 5.40
N GLN A 18 -19.28 2.19 5.38
CA GLN A 18 -19.13 1.18 4.34
C GLN A 18 -19.62 1.85 3.06
N GLY A 19 -18.68 2.16 2.17
CA GLY A 19 -18.99 2.56 0.80
C GLY A 19 -19.86 1.50 0.12
N ALA A 20 -20.38 1.79 -1.07
CA ALA A 20 -21.15 0.80 -1.82
C ALA A 20 -20.38 -0.53 -1.91
N SER A 21 -21.06 -1.66 -1.69
CA SER A 21 -20.41 -2.98 -1.77
C SER A 21 -19.83 -3.17 -3.17
N ARG A 22 -18.50 -3.35 -3.23
CA ARG A 22 -17.72 -3.67 -4.44
C ARG A 22 -17.42 -5.16 -4.55
N ASP A 23 -18.25 -6.00 -3.92
CA ASP A 23 -17.98 -7.44 -3.80
C ASP A 23 -17.85 -8.11 -5.18
N ALA A 24 -18.63 -7.66 -6.16
CA ALA A 24 -18.54 -8.15 -7.53
C ALA A 24 -17.19 -7.80 -8.20
N ASP A 25 -16.71 -6.57 -8.01
CA ASP A 25 -15.44 -6.12 -8.58
C ASP A 25 -14.25 -6.85 -7.94
N TRP A 26 -14.27 -7.00 -6.60
CA TRP A 26 -13.27 -7.78 -5.87
C TRP A 26 -13.27 -9.26 -6.25
N LYS A 27 -14.45 -9.84 -6.47
CA LYS A 27 -14.56 -11.21 -6.97
C LYS A 27 -13.90 -11.32 -8.34
N ALA A 28 -14.13 -10.36 -9.23
CA ALA A 28 -13.48 -10.34 -10.54
C ALA A 28 -11.94 -10.22 -10.42
N VAL A 29 -11.42 -9.37 -9.53
CA VAL A 29 -9.97 -9.29 -9.28
C VAL A 29 -9.43 -10.65 -8.79
N THR A 30 -10.13 -11.27 -7.84
CA THR A 30 -9.73 -12.55 -7.24
C THR A 30 -9.71 -13.67 -8.28
N GLU A 31 -10.75 -13.79 -9.10
CA GLU A 31 -10.80 -14.79 -10.18
C GLU A 31 -9.68 -14.60 -11.21
N ALA A 32 -9.30 -13.36 -11.52
CA ALA A 32 -8.19 -13.09 -12.41
C ALA A 32 -6.85 -13.51 -11.78
N ALA A 33 -6.65 -13.21 -10.50
CA ALA A 33 -5.46 -13.60 -9.76
C ALA A 33 -5.31 -15.12 -9.64
N GLU A 34 -6.40 -15.84 -9.31
CA GLU A 34 -6.43 -17.30 -9.19
C GLU A 34 -6.15 -18.00 -10.52
N LYS A 35 -6.55 -17.39 -11.65
CA LYS A 35 -6.24 -17.88 -13.00
C LYS A 35 -4.84 -17.53 -13.48
N GLY A 36 -4.02 -16.87 -12.64
CA GLY A 36 -2.68 -16.42 -13.03
C GLY A 36 -2.70 -15.34 -14.11
N LEU A 37 -3.71 -14.46 -14.11
CA LEU A 37 -3.88 -13.35 -15.06
C LEU A 37 -3.59 -12.01 -14.38
N PRO A 38 -2.33 -11.71 -13.99
CA PRO A 38 -2.00 -10.51 -13.22
C PRO A 38 -2.31 -9.22 -14.00
N ARG A 39 -2.16 -9.21 -15.32
CA ARG A 39 -2.54 -8.05 -16.16
C ARG A 39 -4.03 -7.74 -16.06
N THR A 40 -4.88 -8.76 -16.15
CA THR A 40 -6.33 -8.61 -15.99
C THR A 40 -6.70 -8.19 -14.57
N ALA A 41 -5.98 -8.67 -13.56
CA ALA A 41 -6.18 -8.22 -12.19
C ALA A 41 -5.84 -6.73 -12.02
N VAL A 42 -4.74 -6.25 -12.63
CA VAL A 42 -4.37 -4.82 -12.66
C VAL A 42 -5.46 -3.97 -13.32
N GLU A 43 -5.94 -4.38 -14.50
CA GLU A 43 -7.01 -3.68 -15.21
C GLU A 43 -8.30 -3.57 -14.38
N ARG A 44 -8.64 -4.63 -13.62
CA ARG A 44 -9.82 -4.67 -12.75
C ARG A 44 -9.64 -3.87 -11.46
N LEU A 45 -8.41 -3.70 -10.98
CA LEU A 45 -8.12 -2.92 -9.77
C LEU A 45 -8.20 -1.42 -10.00
N GLN A 46 -7.89 -0.93 -11.20
CA GLN A 46 -7.91 0.51 -11.48
C GLN A 46 -9.27 1.18 -11.17
N PRO A 47 -10.43 0.69 -11.68
CA PRO A 47 -11.71 1.31 -11.37
C PRO A 47 -12.07 1.23 -9.87
N ILE A 48 -11.63 0.18 -9.16
CA ILE A 48 -11.82 0.09 -7.70
C ILE A 48 -11.04 1.21 -7.01
N ILE A 49 -9.78 1.44 -7.39
CA ILE A 49 -8.96 2.53 -6.83
C ILE A 49 -9.64 3.87 -7.06
N ASP A 50 -10.06 4.17 -8.29
CA ASP A 50 -10.68 5.45 -8.64
C ASP A 50 -11.95 5.72 -7.82
N GLN A 51 -12.81 4.71 -7.69
CA GLN A 51 -14.02 4.79 -6.86
C GLN A 51 -13.71 4.97 -5.37
N CYS A 52 -12.77 4.18 -4.83
CA CYS A 52 -12.41 4.28 -3.41
C CYS A 52 -11.79 5.65 -3.08
N LEU A 53 -11.01 6.23 -3.99
CA LEU A 53 -10.48 7.58 -3.83
C LEU A 53 -11.59 8.63 -3.87
N ALA A 54 -12.52 8.52 -4.82
CA ALA A 54 -13.65 9.45 -4.95
C ALA A 54 -14.60 9.40 -3.73
N GLU A 55 -14.87 8.20 -3.21
CA GLU A 55 -15.73 7.98 -2.04
C GLU A 55 -15.01 8.13 -0.70
N LYS A 56 -13.70 8.43 -0.73
CA LYS A 56 -12.87 8.52 0.48
C LYS A 56 -12.82 7.22 1.29
N ALA A 57 -12.98 6.07 0.63
CA ALA A 57 -12.83 4.73 1.19
C ALA A 57 -11.34 4.37 1.33
N TRP A 58 -10.63 5.10 2.19
CA TRP A 58 -9.17 5.12 2.30
C TRP A 58 -8.51 3.75 2.51
N ALA A 59 -9.05 2.93 3.41
CA ALA A 59 -8.50 1.61 3.68
C ALA A 59 -8.59 0.69 2.45
N GLU A 60 -9.69 0.78 1.70
CA GLU A 60 -9.92 0.01 0.49
C GLU A 60 -9.03 0.51 -0.66
N ALA A 61 -8.88 1.83 -0.80
CA ALA A 61 -7.98 2.45 -1.77
C ALA A 61 -6.53 1.98 -1.57
N VAL A 62 -6.02 2.02 -0.32
CA VAL A 62 -4.65 1.55 0.00
C VAL A 62 -4.48 0.08 -0.37
N LYS A 63 -5.45 -0.77 -0.02
CA LYS A 63 -5.42 -2.21 -0.35
C LYS A 63 -5.35 -2.41 -1.87
N ALA A 64 -6.20 -1.71 -2.62
CA ALA A 64 -6.27 -1.85 -4.08
C ALA A 64 -4.98 -1.34 -4.76
N ILE A 65 -4.41 -0.22 -4.32
CA ILE A 65 -3.14 0.32 -4.82
C ILE A 65 -1.99 -0.68 -4.57
N ALA A 66 -1.86 -1.20 -3.34
CA ALA A 66 -0.78 -2.14 -3.02
C ALA A 66 -0.88 -3.45 -3.81
N LEU A 67 -2.10 -3.98 -4.01
CA LEU A 67 -2.33 -5.15 -4.85
C LEU A 67 -2.02 -4.88 -6.32
N ARG A 68 -2.42 -3.72 -6.85
CA ARG A 68 -2.16 -3.34 -8.24
C ARG A 68 -0.66 -3.35 -8.51
N LEU A 69 0.13 -2.64 -7.70
CA LEU A 69 1.59 -2.60 -7.80
C LEU A 69 2.22 -4.00 -7.66
N THR A 70 1.65 -4.86 -6.82
CA THR A 70 2.12 -6.23 -6.66
C THR A 70 1.96 -7.03 -7.95
N TYR A 71 0.80 -6.93 -8.60
CA TYR A 71 0.50 -7.62 -9.86
C TYR A 71 1.21 -7.01 -11.06
N GLU A 72 1.37 -5.69 -11.13
CA GLU A 72 2.18 -5.03 -12.16
C GLU A 72 3.61 -5.54 -12.14
N GLY A 73 4.21 -5.65 -10.94
CA GLY A 73 5.51 -6.28 -10.81
C GLY A 73 5.51 -7.72 -11.32
N GLN A 74 4.46 -8.52 -11.11
CA GLN A 74 4.40 -9.87 -11.69
C GLN A 74 4.36 -9.85 -13.23
N VAL A 75 3.71 -8.86 -13.85
CA VAL A 75 3.68 -8.68 -15.30
C VAL A 75 5.07 -8.28 -15.85
N GLU A 76 5.86 -7.52 -15.08
CA GLU A 76 7.12 -6.92 -15.53
C GLU A 76 8.39 -7.68 -15.07
N GLY A 77 8.24 -8.92 -14.61
CA GLY A 77 9.38 -9.79 -14.25
C GLY A 77 9.75 -9.79 -12.76
N ASN A 78 8.92 -9.17 -11.93
CA ASN A 78 8.89 -9.22 -10.46
C ASN A 78 10.17 -8.72 -9.79
N LYS A 79 10.78 -7.66 -10.35
CA LYS A 79 11.92 -7.00 -9.74
C LYS A 79 11.51 -6.28 -8.45
N PRO A 80 12.05 -6.66 -7.28
CA PRO A 80 11.69 -6.05 -6.00
C PRO A 80 11.93 -4.53 -5.97
N GLU A 81 12.96 -4.06 -6.66
CA GLU A 81 13.32 -2.65 -6.74
C GLU A 81 12.30 -1.78 -7.45
N GLU A 82 11.65 -2.31 -8.49
CA GLU A 82 10.67 -1.53 -9.24
C GLU A 82 9.40 -1.28 -8.43
N LYS A 83 8.99 -2.22 -7.58
CA LYS A 83 7.80 -2.06 -6.73
C LYS A 83 7.97 -0.93 -5.72
N ILE A 84 9.17 -0.80 -5.14
CA ILE A 84 9.51 0.28 -4.20
C ILE A 84 9.48 1.64 -4.88
N THR A 85 10.06 1.75 -6.08
CA THR A 85 10.06 2.98 -6.87
C THR A 85 8.66 3.38 -7.30
N ARG A 86 7.84 2.44 -7.79
CA ARG A 86 6.45 2.72 -8.17
C ARG A 86 5.60 3.16 -6.98
N MET A 87 5.82 2.57 -5.79
CA MET A 87 5.13 3.05 -4.58
C MET A 87 5.51 4.50 -4.25
N ALA A 88 6.75 4.91 -4.50
CA ALA A 88 7.14 6.32 -4.34
C ALA A 88 6.32 7.23 -5.27
N ASP A 89 6.15 6.81 -6.53
CA ASP A 89 5.35 7.55 -7.50
C ASP A 89 3.88 7.62 -7.10
N GLU A 90 3.31 6.54 -6.56
CA GLU A 90 1.93 6.54 -6.02
C GLU A 90 1.78 7.46 -4.82
N ILE A 91 2.72 7.43 -3.87
CA ILE A 91 2.74 8.31 -2.71
C ILE A 91 2.75 9.78 -3.14
N SER A 92 3.51 10.15 -4.18
CA SER A 92 3.61 11.53 -4.66
C SER A 92 2.29 12.11 -5.20
N LYS A 93 1.36 11.24 -5.61
CA LYS A 93 0.06 11.61 -6.21
C LYS A 93 -1.10 11.35 -5.26
N ALA A 94 -0.86 10.69 -4.13
CA ALA A 94 -1.89 10.23 -3.22
C ALA A 94 -2.46 11.37 -2.36
N PRO A 95 -3.76 11.29 -1.97
CA PRO A 95 -4.32 12.17 -0.95
C PRO A 95 -3.53 12.08 0.37
N PRO A 96 -3.34 13.20 1.09
CA PRO A 96 -2.60 13.22 2.36
C PRO A 96 -3.09 12.20 3.40
N GLU A 97 -4.38 11.85 3.37
CA GLU A 97 -5.01 10.90 4.29
C GLU A 97 -4.45 9.48 4.18
N ILE A 98 -4.02 9.05 2.99
CA ILE A 98 -3.50 7.68 2.76
C ILE A 98 -1.98 7.61 2.68
N VAL A 99 -1.29 8.74 2.49
CA VAL A 99 0.17 8.83 2.41
C VAL A 99 0.87 8.11 3.57
N PRO A 100 0.46 8.25 4.85
CA PRO A 100 1.14 7.56 5.95
C PRO A 100 1.12 6.03 5.82
N ILE A 101 -0.01 5.46 5.36
CA ILE A 101 -0.13 4.00 5.23
C ILE A 101 0.61 3.51 3.98
N LEU A 102 0.53 4.21 2.85
CA LEU A 102 1.32 3.88 1.67
C LEU A 102 2.83 3.93 1.98
N THR A 103 3.27 4.92 2.76
CA THR A 103 4.66 5.03 3.24
C THR A 103 5.05 3.84 4.12
N ALA A 104 4.16 3.39 5.01
CA ALA A 104 4.40 2.19 5.82
C ALA A 104 4.52 0.92 4.96
N VAL A 105 3.70 0.78 3.91
CA VAL A 105 3.83 -0.31 2.94
C VAL A 105 5.16 -0.22 2.19
N GLN A 106 5.56 0.97 1.74
CA GLN A 106 6.85 1.18 1.10
C GLN A 106 8.03 0.80 2.01
N ALA A 107 8.00 1.24 3.28
CA ALA A 107 9.01 0.89 4.27
C ALA A 107 9.08 -0.63 4.51
N HIS A 108 7.93 -1.31 4.51
CA HIS A 108 7.89 -2.77 4.58
C HIS A 108 8.56 -3.43 3.36
N TRP A 109 8.36 -2.90 2.16
CA TRP A 109 9.03 -3.41 0.96
C TRP A 109 10.54 -3.13 0.97
N TYR A 110 10.99 -1.96 1.45
CA TYR A 110 12.41 -1.72 1.72
C TYR A 110 12.99 -2.76 2.67
N TRP A 111 12.28 -3.06 3.77
CA TRP A 111 12.72 -4.10 4.71
C TRP A 111 12.83 -5.47 4.03
N GLN A 112 11.82 -5.86 3.25
CA GLN A 112 11.87 -7.12 2.50
C GLN A 112 13.04 -7.17 1.52
N TYR A 113 13.29 -6.08 0.79
CA TYR A 113 14.43 -5.97 -0.11
C TYR A 113 15.75 -6.14 0.64
N PHE A 114 15.90 -5.43 1.76
CA PHE A 114 17.09 -5.52 2.60
C PHE A 114 17.31 -6.94 3.10
N GLN A 115 16.26 -7.62 3.59
CA GLN A 115 16.37 -9.00 4.05
C GLN A 115 16.82 -9.96 2.93
N GLN A 116 16.26 -9.82 1.72
CA GLN A 116 16.64 -10.64 0.56
C GLN A 116 18.07 -10.37 0.07
N ASN A 117 18.56 -9.14 0.24
CA ASN A 117 19.87 -8.70 -0.24
C ASN A 117 20.89 -8.51 0.90
N ARG A 118 20.60 -8.98 2.12
CA ARG A 118 21.38 -8.69 3.33
C ARG A 118 22.87 -9.00 3.15
N TRP A 119 23.21 -10.10 2.50
CA TRP A 119 24.59 -10.49 2.23
C TRP A 119 25.35 -9.52 1.31
N ARG A 120 24.65 -8.83 0.39
CA ARG A 120 25.24 -7.78 -0.47
C ARG A 120 25.55 -6.55 0.36
N PHE A 121 24.61 -6.13 1.21
CA PHE A 121 24.80 -4.99 2.11
C PHE A 121 25.99 -5.19 3.05
N MET A 122 26.15 -6.40 3.62
CA MET A 122 27.30 -6.74 4.47
C MET A 122 28.66 -6.71 3.74
N ARG A 123 28.68 -6.71 2.40
CA ARG A 123 29.90 -6.68 1.60
C ARG A 123 30.17 -5.30 0.97
N ARG A 124 29.32 -4.30 1.21
CA ARG A 124 29.53 -2.93 0.71
C ARG A 124 30.56 -2.22 1.58
N THR A 125 31.35 -1.36 0.94
CA THR A 125 32.22 -0.42 1.65
C THR A 125 31.40 0.82 1.96
N ALA A 126 31.43 1.27 3.22
CA ALA A 126 30.74 2.49 3.62
C ALA A 126 31.36 3.70 2.92
N THR A 127 30.53 4.55 2.33
CA THR A 127 30.90 5.83 1.74
C THR A 127 30.44 6.99 2.63
N ALA A 128 31.17 8.10 2.56
CA ALA A 128 30.75 9.36 3.18
C ALA A 128 29.83 10.19 2.26
N GLU A 129 29.60 9.72 1.02
CA GLU A 129 28.70 10.37 0.08
C GLU A 129 27.24 10.20 0.50
N ALA A 130 26.43 11.23 0.25
CA ALA A 130 25.01 11.16 0.52
C ALA A 130 24.34 10.09 -0.39
N PRO A 131 23.40 9.29 0.14
CA PRO A 131 22.69 8.30 -0.67
C PRO A 131 21.95 8.97 -1.84
N GLY A 132 22.17 8.48 -3.06
CA GLY A 132 21.46 8.95 -4.25
C GLY A 132 20.04 8.37 -4.36
N ASN A 133 19.36 8.64 -5.47
CA ASN A 133 18.00 8.11 -5.71
C ASN A 133 17.94 6.60 -5.96
N ASP A 134 19.06 6.00 -6.38
CA ASP A 134 19.16 4.55 -6.56
C ASP A 134 19.47 3.86 -5.23
N PHE A 135 18.41 3.45 -4.55
CA PHE A 135 18.51 2.75 -3.26
C PHE A 135 19.25 1.41 -3.35
N THR A 136 19.40 0.84 -4.54
CA THR A 136 20.18 -0.37 -4.72
C THR A 136 21.67 -0.11 -4.56
N THR A 137 22.13 1.14 -4.50
CA THR A 137 23.54 1.50 -4.25
C THR A 137 23.84 1.84 -2.79
N TRP A 138 22.83 2.02 -1.95
CA TRP A 138 23.00 2.46 -0.56
C TRP A 138 23.81 1.46 0.27
N ASP A 139 24.62 1.96 1.18
CA ASP A 139 25.26 1.18 2.23
C ASP A 139 24.45 1.26 3.54
N LEU A 140 25.03 0.76 4.64
CA LEU A 140 24.41 0.70 5.98
C LEU A 140 25.04 1.70 6.92
#